data_AF-A0A351IRP5-F1
#
_entry.id   AF-A0A351IRP5-F1
#
_cell.length_a   1.000
_cell.length_b   1.000
_cell.length_c   1.000
_cell.angle_alpha   90.00
_cell.angle_beta   90.00
_cell.angle_gamma   90.00
#
_symmetry.space_group_name_H-M   'P 1'
#
loop_
_entity.id
_entity.type
_entity.pdbx_description
1 polymer ?
#
loop_
_entity_poly.entity_id
_entity_poly.type
_entity_poly.pdbx_seq_one_letter_code
_entity_poly.pdbx_strand_id
1 'polypeptide(L)'
;MRAFLKYLAKRDIASLPAEKVELGKQEDRQVEFLDTEELERFLRAPFEIKNPDIIQIRDKAIIETLFSTGLRVSELANLKRDQINLKQDEFTIRGKGSKLRVVFLTETAKEWLKKYIEKRQDVSPYLFVRHDKAIKDNKKEGNLTP
;
A
#
# COMPACT_ATOMS: atom_id res chain seq x y z
N MET A 1 16.18 10.07 18.45
CA MET A 1 17.21 10.71 19.28
C MET A 1 16.64 11.40 20.52
N ARG A 2 15.86 12.49 20.39
CA ARG A 2 15.34 13.26 21.54
C ARG A 2 14.49 12.44 22.51
N ALA A 3 13.62 11.57 22.00
CA ALA A 3 12.81 10.66 22.82
C ALA A 3 13.66 9.66 23.63
N PHE A 4 14.78 9.21 23.07
CA PHE A 4 15.71 8.28 23.72
C PHE A 4 16.51 8.98 24.84
N LEU A 5 17.00 10.20 24.59
CA LEU A 5 17.69 11.00 25.61
C LEU A 5 16.76 11.35 26.79
N LYS A 6 15.50 11.72 26.51
CA LYS A 6 14.48 11.92 27.56
C LYS A 6 14.22 10.64 28.37
N TYR A 7 14.24 9.48 27.72
CA TYR A 7 14.08 8.20 28.39
C TYR A 7 15.27 7.85 29.31
N LEU A 8 16.50 8.12 28.88
CA LEU A 8 17.70 7.94 29.71
C LEU A 8 17.71 8.87 30.92
N ALA A 9 17.37 10.15 30.70
CA ALA A 9 17.22 11.13 31.79
C ALA A 9 16.15 10.70 32.81
N LYS A 10 15.02 10.13 32.38
CA LYS A 10 13.97 9.61 33.28
C LYS A 10 14.43 8.41 34.13
N ARG A 11 15.52 7.74 33.73
CA ARG A 11 16.11 6.60 34.45
C ARG A 11 17.39 6.98 35.19
N ASP A 12 17.66 8.27 35.35
CA ASP A 12 18.88 8.80 35.97
C ASP A 12 20.18 8.30 35.31
N ILE A 13 20.11 7.97 34.02
CA ILE A 13 21.28 7.60 33.23
C ILE A 13 21.89 8.87 32.64
N ALA A 14 23.16 9.11 32.96
CA ALA A 14 23.92 10.25 32.45
C ALA A 14 23.86 10.31 30.91
N SER A 15 23.28 11.39 30.38
CA SER A 15 23.07 11.58 28.95
C SER A 15 23.04 13.07 28.60
N LEU A 16 23.22 13.39 27.32
CA LEU A 16 23.14 14.77 26.84
C LEU A 16 21.69 15.29 26.93
N PRO A 17 21.48 16.56 27.31
CA PRO A 17 20.15 17.17 27.31
C PRO A 17 19.49 17.10 25.93
N ALA A 18 18.26 16.60 25.86
CA ALA A 18 17.53 16.41 24.62
C ALA A 18 17.21 17.74 23.89
N GLU A 19 17.30 18.85 24.62
CA GLU A 19 17.08 20.22 24.16
C GLU A 19 18.23 20.70 23.26
N LYS A 20 19.46 20.22 23.50
CA LYS A 20 20.64 20.55 22.69
C LYS A 20 20.65 19.89 21.30
N VAL A 21 19.74 18.95 21.07
CA VAL A 21 19.56 18.34 19.75
C VAL A 21 18.59 19.21 18.97
N GLU A 22 19.15 20.15 18.21
CA GLU A 22 18.40 20.94 17.25
C GLU A 22 18.11 20.08 16.01
N LEU A 23 16.87 20.13 15.54
CA LEU A 23 16.51 19.60 14.23
C LEU A 23 16.75 20.74 13.24
N GLY A 24 17.54 20.49 12.20
CA GLY A 24 17.60 21.43 11.08
C GLY A 24 16.18 21.72 10.59
N LYS A 25 15.86 22.98 10.33
CA LYS A 25 14.59 23.35 9.68
C LYS A 25 14.52 22.59 8.37
N GLN A 26 13.60 21.65 8.30
CA GLN A 26 13.26 21.01 7.05
C GLN A 26 12.30 21.95 6.33
N GLU A 27 12.58 22.26 5.07
CA GLU A 27 11.67 23.02 4.22
C GLU A 27 10.28 22.36 4.27
N ASP A 28 9.23 23.17 4.40
CA ASP A 28 7.86 22.66 4.38
C ASP A 28 7.62 21.99 3.03
N ARG A 29 7.26 20.70 3.07
CA ARG A 29 6.96 19.95 1.86
C ARG A 29 5.68 20.51 1.26
N GLN A 30 5.78 21.18 0.12
CA GLN A 30 4.61 21.61 -0.62
C GLN A 30 3.84 20.39 -1.13
N VAL A 31 2.52 20.43 -0.98
CA VAL A 31 1.65 19.39 -1.53
C VAL A 31 1.41 19.72 -2.99
N GLU A 32 2.02 18.96 -3.88
CA GLU A 32 1.71 18.98 -5.31
C GLU A 32 0.43 18.17 -5.55
N PHE A 33 -0.50 18.75 -6.31
CA PHE A 33 -1.72 18.08 -6.73
C PHE A 33 -1.55 17.61 -8.17
N LEU A 34 -2.01 16.40 -8.46
CA LEU A 34 -2.06 15.88 -9.83
C LEU A 34 -3.19 16.58 -10.59
N ASP A 35 -2.90 17.03 -11.80
CA ASP A 35 -3.95 17.43 -12.72
C ASP A 35 -4.68 16.20 -13.33
N THR A 36 -5.76 16.45 -14.06
CA THR A 36 -6.57 15.38 -14.67
C THR A 36 -5.78 14.57 -15.70
N GLU A 37 -4.91 15.22 -16.47
CA GLU A 37 -4.14 14.58 -17.54
C GLU A 37 -3.02 13.70 -16.97
N GLU A 38 -2.34 14.19 -15.93
CA GLU A 38 -1.36 13.45 -15.14
C GLU A 38 -1.99 12.25 -14.46
N LEU A 39 -3.21 12.41 -13.93
CA LEU A 39 -3.96 11.30 -13.33
C LEU A 39 -4.29 10.24 -14.39
N GLU A 40 -4.78 10.64 -15.57
CA GLU A 40 -5.05 9.71 -16.66
C GLU A 40 -3.79 8.97 -17.11
N ARG A 41 -2.68 9.69 -17.27
CA ARG A 41 -1.38 9.10 -17.61
C ARG A 41 -0.93 8.11 -16.54
N PHE A 42 -1.05 8.47 -15.27
CA PHE A 42 -0.72 7.60 -14.15
C PHE A 42 -1.58 6.33 -14.13
N LEU A 43 -2.88 6.45 -14.40
CA LEU A 43 -3.78 5.30 -14.49
C LEU A 43 -3.48 4.40 -15.69
N ARG A 44 -2.89 4.91 -16.78
CA ARG A 44 -2.53 4.14 -17.98
C ARG A 44 -1.13 3.53 -17.94
N ALA A 45 -0.24 4.08 -17.11
CA ALA A 45 1.16 3.68 -17.00
C ALA A 45 1.44 2.15 -16.91
N PRO A 46 0.63 1.31 -16.23
CA PRO A 46 0.86 -0.14 -16.19
C PRO A 46 0.90 -0.83 -17.55
N PHE A 47 0.20 -0.27 -18.56
CA PHE A 47 0.12 -0.84 -19.91
C PHE A 47 1.20 -0.29 -20.86
N GLU A 48 1.90 0.77 -20.48
CA GLU A 48 2.97 1.36 -21.28
C GLU A 48 4.30 0.62 -21.10
N ILE A 49 4.45 -0.10 -19.99
CA ILE A 49 5.65 -0.86 -19.65
C ILE A 49 5.51 -2.29 -20.17
N LYS A 50 6.54 -2.79 -20.89
CA LYS A 50 6.60 -4.19 -21.34
C LYS A 50 6.78 -5.15 -20.16
N ASN A 51 5.67 -5.54 -19.55
CA ASN A 51 5.60 -6.55 -18.49
C ASN A 51 4.72 -7.74 -18.91
N PRO A 52 4.85 -8.91 -18.27
CA PRO A 52 3.87 -9.98 -18.39
C PRO A 52 2.45 -9.47 -18.09
N ASP A 53 1.46 -9.99 -18.81
CA ASP A 53 0.07 -9.52 -18.75
C ASP A 53 -0.53 -9.63 -17.33
N ILE A 54 -0.16 -10.63 -16.52
CA ILE A 54 -0.57 -10.69 -15.11
C ILE A 54 -0.02 -9.54 -14.26
N ILE A 55 1.20 -9.08 -14.54
CA ILE A 55 1.84 -7.97 -13.83
C ILE A 55 1.18 -6.64 -14.20
N GLN A 56 0.89 -6.43 -15.48
CA GLN A 56 0.18 -5.23 -15.94
C GLN A 56 -1.20 -5.11 -15.29
N ILE A 57 -1.98 -6.21 -15.27
CA ILE A 57 -3.31 -6.25 -14.64
C ILE A 57 -3.21 -6.03 -13.12
N ARG A 58 -2.21 -6.63 -12.45
CA ARG A 58 -1.98 -6.42 -11.02
C ARG A 58 -1.74 -4.95 -10.73
N ASP A 59 -0.81 -4.34 -11.44
CA ASP A 59 -0.38 -2.97 -11.18
C ASP A 59 -1.53 -1.99 -11.46
N LYS A 60 -2.32 -2.24 -12.52
CA LYS A 60 -3.55 -1.50 -12.79
C LYS A 60 -4.58 -1.65 -11.65
N ALA A 61 -4.82 -2.88 -11.18
CA ALA A 61 -5.76 -3.12 -10.07
C ALA A 61 -5.30 -2.46 -8.75
N ILE A 62 -3.99 -2.43 -8.48
CA ILE A 62 -3.41 -1.73 -7.32
C ILE A 62 -3.70 -0.24 -7.40
N ILE A 63 -3.40 0.40 -8.53
CA ILE A 63 -3.57 1.85 -8.70
C ILE A 63 -5.05 2.23 -8.59
N GLU A 64 -5.94 1.52 -9.29
CA GLU A 64 -7.39 1.77 -9.23
C GLU A 64 -7.94 1.58 -7.82
N THR A 65 -7.49 0.56 -7.09
CA THR A 65 -7.92 0.33 -5.71
C THR A 65 -7.45 1.47 -4.80
N LEU A 66 -6.19 1.88 -4.89
CA LEU A 66 -5.65 2.98 -4.09
C LEU A 66 -6.40 4.29 -4.36
N PHE A 67 -6.64 4.59 -5.63
CA PHE A 67 -7.36 5.79 -6.05
C PHE A 67 -8.82 5.78 -5.57
N SER A 68 -9.50 4.64 -5.72
CA SER A 68 -10.89 4.49 -5.31
C SER A 68 -11.10 4.56 -3.80
N THR A 69 -10.21 3.96 -3.02
CA THR A 69 -10.45 3.71 -1.58
C THR A 69 -9.68 4.66 -0.66
N GLY A 70 -8.64 5.34 -1.16
CA GLY A 70 -7.74 6.15 -0.35
C GLY A 70 -6.99 5.33 0.71
N LEU A 71 -6.76 4.05 0.44
CA LEU A 71 -5.99 3.18 1.33
C LEU A 71 -4.53 3.62 1.40
N ARG A 72 -3.92 3.40 2.56
CA ARG A 72 -2.46 3.49 2.67
C ARG A 72 -1.84 2.27 1.99
N VAL A 73 -0.64 2.43 1.43
CA VAL A 73 0.12 1.33 0.81
C VAL A 73 0.27 0.13 1.76
N SER A 74 0.52 0.38 3.05
CA SER A 74 0.62 -0.69 4.05
C SER A 74 -0.70 -1.39 4.35
N GLU A 75 -1.84 -0.70 4.21
CA GLU A 75 -3.17 -1.28 4.35
C GLU A 75 -3.48 -2.18 3.14
N LEU A 76 -3.21 -1.68 1.93
CA LEU A 76 -3.36 -2.43 0.69
C LEU A 76 -2.49 -3.69 0.64
N ALA A 77 -1.22 -3.58 1.06
CA ALA A 77 -0.29 -4.71 1.06
C ALA A 77 -0.69 -5.84 2.01
N ASN A 78 -1.45 -5.54 3.07
CA ASN A 78 -1.94 -6.52 4.04
C ASN A 78 -3.38 -6.98 3.78
N LEU A 79 -4.02 -6.47 2.73
CA LEU A 79 -5.40 -6.79 2.40
C LEU A 79 -5.52 -8.23 1.90
N LYS A 80 -6.49 -8.97 2.41
CA LYS A 80 -6.72 -10.37 2.04
C LYS A 80 -7.92 -10.52 1.08
N ARG A 81 -7.94 -11.61 0.33
CA ARG A 81 -9.00 -11.96 -0.64
C ARG A 81 -10.37 -12.11 0.03
N ASP A 82 -10.41 -12.69 1.22
CA ASP A 82 -11.64 -12.93 2.01
C ASP A 82 -12.25 -11.64 2.58
N GLN A 83 -11.46 -10.59 2.71
CA GLN A 83 -11.93 -9.28 3.19
C GLN A 83 -12.64 -8.47 2.10
N ILE A 84 -12.46 -8.83 0.83
CA ILE A 84 -13.13 -8.15 -0.28
C ILE A 84 -14.27 -9.01 -0.79
N ASN A 85 -15.48 -8.48 -0.64
CA ASN A 85 -16.64 -9.02 -1.32
C ASN A 85 -16.92 -8.18 -2.57
N LEU A 86 -16.52 -8.66 -3.75
CA LEU A 86 -16.75 -7.94 -5.02
C LEU A 86 -18.25 -7.81 -5.40
N LYS A 87 -19.17 -8.46 -4.68
CA LYS A 87 -20.61 -8.24 -4.83
C LYS A 87 -21.10 -7.01 -4.06
N GLN A 88 -20.31 -6.55 -3.10
CA GLN A 88 -20.57 -5.35 -2.33
C GLN A 88 -19.60 -4.26 -2.79
N ASP A 89 -20.06 -3.02 -2.78
CA ASP A 89 -19.24 -1.88 -3.22
C ASP A 89 -18.33 -1.37 -2.11
N GLU A 90 -18.26 -2.08 -0.98
CA GLU A 90 -17.55 -1.66 0.21
C GLU A 90 -16.86 -2.82 0.91
N PHE A 91 -15.79 -2.51 1.64
CA PHE A 91 -15.17 -3.42 2.60
C PHE A 91 -14.61 -2.66 3.80
N THR A 92 -14.34 -3.40 4.87
CA THR A 92 -13.84 -2.82 6.12
C THR A 92 -12.34 -3.02 6.26
N ILE A 93 -11.62 -1.95 6.60
CA ILE A 93 -10.19 -1.99 6.91
C ILE A 93 -9.88 -1.51 8.33
N ARG A 94 -8.76 -1.99 8.87
CA ARG A 94 -8.27 -1.61 10.20
C ARG A 94 -7.23 -0.48 10.09
N GLY A 95 -7.59 0.70 10.57
CA GLY A 95 -6.74 1.90 10.57
C GLY A 95 -5.92 2.08 11.86
N LYS A 96 -5.37 3.29 12.03
CA LYS A 96 -4.56 3.68 13.20
C LYS A 96 -5.36 3.51 14.50
N GLY A 97 -4.75 2.88 15.51
CA GLY A 97 -5.40 2.57 16.78
C GLY A 97 -6.41 1.42 16.70
N SER A 98 -6.29 0.55 15.69
CA SER A 98 -7.14 -0.63 15.48
C SER A 98 -8.62 -0.33 15.24
N LYS A 99 -8.97 0.92 14.92
CA LYS A 99 -10.33 1.31 14.54
C LYS A 99 -10.65 0.78 13.14
N LEU A 100 -11.86 0.25 13.00
CA LEU A 100 -12.39 -0.19 11.71
C LEU A 100 -12.99 1.01 10.97
N ARG A 101 -12.76 1.10 9.67
CA ARG A 101 -13.45 2.04 8.77
C ARG A 101 -13.92 1.30 7.52
N VAL A 102 -15.07 1.71 7.00
CA VAL A 102 -15.60 1.24 5.71
C VAL A 102 -14.97 2.09 4.61
N VAL A 103 -14.59 1.44 3.51
CA VAL A 103 -14.10 2.07 2.29
C VAL A 103 -14.88 1.54 1.10
N PHE A 104 -15.03 2.38 0.08
CA PHE A 104 -15.84 2.09 -1.10
C PHE A 104 -14.96 1.86 -2.34
N LEU A 105 -15.42 0.98 -3.22
CA LEU A 105 -14.80 0.67 -4.50
C LEU A 105 -15.63 1.27 -5.65
N THR A 106 -14.97 1.94 -6.57
CA THR A 106 -15.53 2.34 -7.86
C THR A 106 -15.72 1.12 -8.75
N GLU A 107 -16.59 1.23 -9.74
CA GLU A 107 -16.79 0.15 -10.73
C GLU A 107 -15.50 -0.23 -11.44
N THR A 108 -14.69 0.75 -11.83
CA THR A 108 -13.40 0.50 -12.50
C THR A 108 -12.47 -0.32 -11.62
N ALA A 109 -12.37 0.00 -10.32
CA ALA A 109 -11.56 -0.75 -9.38
C ALA A 109 -12.06 -2.20 -9.23
N LYS A 110 -13.38 -2.41 -9.16
CA LYS A 110 -13.97 -3.76 -9.09
C LYS A 110 -13.67 -4.58 -10.34
N GLU A 111 -13.81 -3.99 -11.53
CA GLU A 111 -13.52 -4.66 -12.79
C GLU A 111 -12.07 -5.14 -12.87
N TRP A 112 -11.12 -4.27 -12.52
CA TRP A 112 -9.68 -4.60 -12.55
C TRP A 112 -9.31 -5.61 -11.45
N LEU A 113 -9.88 -5.48 -10.26
CA LEU A 113 -9.71 -6.46 -9.19
C LEU A 113 -10.23 -7.84 -9.60
N LYS A 114 -11.41 -7.90 -10.22
CA LYS A 114 -11.99 -9.15 -10.74
C LYS A 114 -11.09 -9.80 -11.79
N LYS A 115 -10.67 -9.02 -12.81
CA LYS A 115 -9.73 -9.48 -13.85
C LYS A 115 -8.43 -10.01 -13.25
N TYR A 116 -7.91 -9.34 -12.23
CA TYR A 116 -6.71 -9.78 -11.53
C TYR A 116 -6.93 -11.11 -10.79
N ILE A 117 -7.98 -11.19 -9.96
CA ILE A 117 -8.28 -12.38 -9.15
C ILE A 117 -8.53 -13.61 -10.03
N GLU A 118 -9.29 -13.47 -11.13
CA GLU A 118 -9.59 -14.57 -12.06
C GLU A 118 -8.33 -15.14 -12.74
N LYS A 119 -7.31 -14.30 -12.94
CA LYS A 119 -6.06 -14.70 -13.59
C LYS A 119 -5.05 -15.32 -12.63
N ARG A 120 -5.29 -15.23 -11.33
CA ARG A 120 -4.41 -15.82 -10.32
C ARG A 120 -4.65 -17.31 -10.19
N GLN A 121 -3.55 -18.06 -10.08
CA GLN A 121 -3.55 -19.50 -9.85
C GLN A 121 -2.90 -19.88 -8.51
N ASP A 122 -2.48 -18.89 -7.70
CA ASP A 122 -1.85 -19.12 -6.40
C ASP A 122 -2.87 -19.26 -5.26
N VAL A 123 -2.42 -19.89 -4.17
CA VAL A 123 -3.17 -20.13 -2.93
C VAL A 123 -2.98 -19.02 -1.87
N SER A 124 -2.26 -17.94 -2.18
CA SER A 124 -1.93 -16.91 -1.19
C SER A 124 -3.20 -16.24 -0.66
N PRO A 125 -3.34 -16.04 0.66
CA PRO A 125 -4.50 -15.35 1.22
C PRO A 125 -4.53 -13.86 0.87
N TYR A 126 -3.38 -13.28 0.50
CA TYR A 126 -3.26 -11.86 0.19
C TYR A 126 -3.89 -11.52 -1.15
N LEU A 127 -4.47 -10.33 -1.22
CA LEU A 127 -5.11 -9.81 -2.43
C LEU A 127 -4.08 -9.61 -3.54
N PHE A 128 -2.95 -8.96 -3.25
CA PHE A 128 -1.88 -8.72 -4.21
C PHE A 128 -0.65 -9.55 -3.88
N VAL A 129 -0.04 -10.15 -4.90
CA VAL A 129 1.15 -10.98 -4.78
C VAL A 129 2.25 -10.56 -5.74
N ARG A 130 3.48 -10.92 -5.37
CA ARG A 130 4.66 -10.71 -6.21
C ARG A 130 4.75 -11.85 -7.24
N HIS A 131 4.85 -11.52 -8.52
CA HIS A 131 4.94 -12.51 -9.61
C HIS A 131 6.39 -12.80 -10.06
N ASP A 132 7.37 -12.03 -9.56
CA ASP A 132 8.78 -12.05 -9.97
C ASP A 132 9.51 -13.39 -9.70
N LYS A 133 8.98 -14.23 -8.79
CA LYS A 133 9.56 -15.53 -8.44
C LYS A 133 8.83 -16.73 -9.04
N ALA A 134 7.68 -16.52 -9.69
CA ALA A 134 6.87 -17.62 -10.24
C ALA A 134 7.55 -18.34 -11.42
N ILE A 135 8.63 -17.78 -11.98
CA ILE A 135 9.40 -18.41 -13.06
C ILE A 135 10.52 -19.33 -12.52
N LYS A 136 10.91 -19.27 -11.23
CA LYS A 136 12.08 -20.05 -10.78
C LYS A 136 12.04 -20.85 -9.48
N ASP A 137 11.16 -20.64 -8.51
CA ASP A 137 11.24 -21.48 -7.29
C ASP A 137 9.90 -21.69 -6.57
N ASN A 138 9.41 -22.93 -6.67
CA ASN A 138 8.57 -23.57 -5.66
C ASN A 138 9.34 -23.66 -4.33
N LYS A 139 9.36 -22.56 -3.55
CA LYS A 139 9.51 -22.50 -2.07
C LYS A 139 10.00 -21.10 -1.68
N LYS A 140 9.06 -20.26 -1.27
CA LYS A 140 9.13 -19.38 -0.09
C LYS A 140 7.97 -18.38 -0.19
N GLU A 141 6.90 -18.71 0.51
CA GLU A 141 5.85 -17.76 0.86
C GLU A 141 6.49 -16.60 1.62
N GLY A 142 6.41 -15.40 1.04
CA GLY A 142 6.90 -14.18 1.63
C GLY A 142 6.19 -13.01 0.97
N ASN A 143 5.62 -12.14 1.81
CA ASN A 143 4.88 -10.96 1.37
C ASN A 143 5.77 -9.97 0.62
N LEU A 144 5.13 -9.07 -0.12
CA LEU A 144 5.76 -7.86 -0.63
C LEU A 144 6.30 -7.07 0.57
N THR A 145 7.62 -7.10 0.75
CA THR A 145 8.32 -6.26 1.74
C THR A 145 8.18 -4.79 1.35
N PRO A 146 7.93 -3.87 2.31
CA PRO A 146 7.88 -2.42 2.06
C PRO A 146 9.19 -1.82 1.57
#